data_AF-A0A8J3RNR9-F1
#
_entry.id   AF-A0A8J3RNR9-F1
#
_cell.length_a   1.000
_cell.length_b   1.000
_cell.length_c   1.000
_cell.angle_alpha   90.00
_cell.angle_beta   90.00
_cell.angle_gamma   90.00
#
_symmetry.space_group_name_H-M   'P 1'
#
loop_
_entity.id
_entity.type
_entity.pdbx_description
1 polymer ?
#
loop_
_entity_poly.entity_id
_entity_poly.type
_entity_poly.pdbx_seq_one_letter_code
_entity_poly.pdbx_strand_id
1 'polypeptide(L)'
;MRAAALAAVLAGVTALAACTADAEGRSVGDTATPPAPSHTAIGTDPVILVHTNPRGSKMMPLNARLQWVEDQSCLIVIPATSWPTSTAIPVWPEGTVPLRASDGRRGVTIPTGEQILDGDTVSGGGSWIQPDHPAHAEFTPPAGCRGHDTFFIIDSTDLRRM
;
A
#
# COMPACT_ATOMS: atom_id res chain seq x y z
N MET A 1 16.44 41.78 -54.44
CA MET A 1 15.99 43.18 -54.36
C MET A 1 14.75 43.25 -53.49
N ARG A 2 14.69 44.29 -52.66
CA ARG A 2 13.74 44.55 -51.56
C ARG A 2 12.36 44.99 -52.05
N ALA A 3 11.32 44.67 -51.28
CA ALA A 3 10.22 45.57 -50.83
C ALA A 3 9.28 44.70 -49.95
N ALA A 4 9.07 44.89 -48.64
CA ALA A 4 8.69 46.05 -47.82
C ALA A 4 7.21 46.46 -47.95
N ALA A 5 6.44 46.30 -46.86
CA ALA A 5 5.39 47.17 -46.31
C ALA A 5 4.51 46.35 -45.31
N LEU A 6 4.43 46.68 -44.01
CA LEU A 6 3.63 47.76 -43.37
C LEU A 6 2.12 47.51 -43.52
N ALA A 7 1.21 47.67 -42.57
CA ALA A 7 1.17 48.13 -41.17
C ALA A 7 -0.26 47.79 -40.65
N ALA A 8 -0.42 47.47 -39.36
CA ALA A 8 -1.18 48.22 -38.33
C ALA A 8 -2.73 48.27 -38.42
N VAL A 9 -3.37 48.19 -37.24
CA VAL A 9 -4.54 48.94 -36.69
C VAL A 9 -5.24 48.03 -35.65
N LEU A 10 -5.06 48.19 -34.32
CA LEU A 10 -5.63 49.15 -33.34
C LEU A 10 -7.16 49.07 -33.07
N ALA A 11 -7.44 48.82 -31.77
CA ALA A 11 -8.40 49.53 -30.90
C ALA A 11 -9.81 48.96 -30.61
N GLY A 12 -10.13 48.98 -29.30
CA GLY A 12 -11.46 49.20 -28.71
C GLY A 12 -12.21 47.91 -28.32
N VAL A 13 -12.86 47.76 -27.15
CA VAL A 13 -13.45 48.75 -26.23
C VAL A 13 -13.61 48.10 -24.84
N THR A 14 -13.38 48.90 -23.80
CA THR A 14 -13.65 48.66 -22.38
C THR A 14 -15.14 48.65 -22.06
N ALA A 15 -15.59 47.74 -21.19
CA ALA A 15 -16.82 47.95 -20.40
C ALA A 15 -16.57 47.53 -18.94
N LEU A 16 -16.53 48.52 -18.06
CA LEU A 16 -16.66 48.39 -16.61
C LEU A 16 -18.14 48.14 -16.30
N ALA A 17 -18.46 47.05 -15.63
CA ALA A 17 -19.70 46.89 -14.89
C ALA A 17 -19.36 46.46 -13.47
N ALA A 18 -19.52 47.40 -12.53
CA ALA A 18 -19.53 47.12 -11.11
C ALA A 18 -20.89 46.51 -10.75
N CYS A 19 -20.86 45.29 -10.21
CA CYS A 19 -21.95 44.75 -9.40
C CYS A 19 -21.36 44.26 -8.09
N THR A 20 -21.50 45.07 -7.05
CA THR A 20 -21.43 44.62 -5.66
C THR A 20 -22.62 43.72 -5.40
N ALA A 21 -22.37 42.43 -5.19
CA ALA A 21 -23.30 41.53 -4.55
C ALA A 21 -22.53 40.80 -3.46
N ASP A 22 -22.75 41.24 -2.22
CA ASP A 22 -22.61 40.40 -1.04
C ASP A 22 -23.44 39.15 -1.29
N ALA A 23 -22.75 38.04 -1.54
CA ALA A 23 -23.30 36.71 -1.41
C ALA A 23 -22.40 35.99 -0.41
N GLU A 24 -22.85 36.00 0.85
CA GLU A 24 -22.47 35.04 1.88
C GLU A 24 -22.80 33.62 1.38
N GLY A 25 -21.95 33.11 0.50
CA GLY A 25 -21.89 31.70 0.15
C GLY A 25 -21.01 31.03 1.17
N ARG A 26 -21.63 30.45 2.22
CA ARG A 26 -21.01 29.41 3.05
C ARG A 26 -20.23 28.48 2.13
N SER A 27 -18.90 28.45 2.29
CA SER A 27 -18.07 27.41 1.69
C SER A 27 -18.49 26.09 2.34
N VAL A 28 -19.35 25.37 1.63
CA VAL A 28 -19.80 24.03 1.97
C VAL A 28 -18.59 23.12 1.84
N GLY A 29 -18.13 22.64 2.99
CA GLY A 29 -17.38 21.40 3.16
C GLY A 29 -16.25 21.16 2.16
N ASP A 30 -15.03 21.46 2.58
CA ASP A 30 -13.89 20.62 2.20
C ASP A 30 -14.27 19.18 2.54
N THR A 31 -14.79 18.45 1.55
CA THR A 31 -14.90 17.01 1.61
C THR A 31 -13.47 16.55 1.46
N ALA A 32 -12.76 16.50 2.59
CA ALA A 32 -11.43 15.94 2.66
C ALA A 32 -11.51 14.55 2.02
N THR A 33 -10.92 14.40 0.84
CA THR A 33 -10.66 13.10 0.26
C THR A 33 -10.04 12.26 1.37
N PRO A 34 -10.65 11.12 1.74
CA PRO A 34 -10.05 10.24 2.72
C PRO A 34 -8.59 9.99 2.30
N PRO A 35 -7.62 10.12 3.20
CA PRO A 35 -6.23 9.85 2.85
C PRO A 35 -6.18 8.47 2.19
N ALA A 36 -5.45 8.38 1.07
CA ALA A 36 -5.28 7.12 0.37
C ALA A 36 -4.81 6.03 1.36
N PRO A 37 -5.28 4.77 1.22
CA PRO A 37 -4.86 3.70 2.11
C PRO A 37 -3.33 3.60 2.09
N SER A 38 -2.74 3.37 3.26
CA SER A 38 -1.28 3.25 3.42
C SER A 38 -0.70 1.97 2.78
N HIS A 39 -1.58 1.13 2.21
CA HIS A 39 -1.28 -0.12 1.52
C HIS A 39 -2.13 -0.31 0.26
N THR A 40 -1.68 -1.20 -0.60
CA THR A 40 -2.34 -1.58 -1.86
C THR A 40 -2.21 -3.09 -2.07
N ALA A 41 -3.28 -3.73 -2.54
CA ALA A 41 -3.23 -5.11 -2.98
C ALA A 41 -2.73 -5.20 -4.43
N ILE A 42 -1.74 -6.06 -4.69
CA ILE A 42 -1.16 -6.27 -6.03
C ILE A 42 -1.02 -7.76 -6.35
N GLY A 43 -0.93 -8.09 -7.63
CA GLY A 43 -0.78 -9.48 -8.10
C GLY A 43 -2.09 -10.18 -8.41
N THR A 44 -1.98 -11.45 -8.78
CA THR A 44 -3.11 -12.34 -9.11
C THR A 44 -2.93 -13.74 -8.52
N ASP A 45 -1.69 -14.25 -8.51
CA ASP A 45 -1.32 -15.53 -7.89
C ASP A 45 0.18 -15.50 -7.50
N PRO A 46 0.53 -15.12 -6.26
CA PRO A 46 -0.36 -14.68 -5.18
C PRO A 46 -0.82 -13.22 -5.35
N VAL A 47 -1.91 -12.86 -4.66
CA VAL A 47 -2.24 -11.45 -4.35
C VAL A 47 -1.57 -11.10 -3.02
N ILE A 48 -0.87 -9.97 -2.95
CA ILE A 48 -0.16 -9.52 -1.75
C ILE A 48 -0.54 -8.08 -1.39
N LEU A 49 -0.40 -7.71 -0.11
CA LEU A 49 -0.53 -6.33 0.36
C LEU A 49 0.85 -5.67 0.43
N VAL A 50 0.97 -4.46 -0.10
CA VAL A 50 2.21 -3.68 -0.10
C VAL A 50 1.96 -2.31 0.52
N HIS A 51 2.83 -1.84 1.42
CA HIS A 51 2.78 -0.49 2.00
C HIS A 51 3.83 0.44 1.38
N THR A 52 3.49 1.73 1.24
CA THR A 52 4.39 2.79 0.68
C THR A 52 4.99 3.70 1.74
N ASN A 53 4.56 3.56 3.00
CA ASN A 53 5.09 4.30 4.12
C ASN A 53 4.75 3.54 5.41
N PRO A 54 5.73 2.91 6.10
CA PRO A 54 5.47 2.25 7.36
C PRO A 54 5.17 3.34 8.41
N ARG A 55 3.90 3.76 8.48
CA ARG A 55 3.42 4.61 9.57
C ARG A 55 3.44 3.77 10.84
N GLY A 56 4.54 3.84 11.56
CA GLY A 56 4.68 3.27 12.89
C GLY A 56 5.43 1.94 12.91
N SER A 57 6.76 2.02 12.91
CA SER A 57 7.57 0.90 13.37
C SER A 57 7.83 1.07 14.87
N LYS A 58 6.89 0.64 15.72
CA LYS A 58 7.31 0.03 17.00
C LYS A 58 7.91 -1.30 16.59
N MET A 59 9.21 -1.32 16.34
CA MET A 59 9.89 -2.47 15.74
C MET A 59 9.80 -3.68 16.66
N MET A 60 8.86 -4.57 16.35
CA MET A 60 8.71 -5.87 16.98
C MET A 60 9.40 -6.92 16.10
N PRO A 61 10.11 -7.89 16.69
CA PRO A 61 10.75 -8.95 15.93
C PRO A 61 9.70 -9.83 15.25
N LEU A 62 9.96 -10.18 13.99
CA LEU A 62 9.31 -11.25 13.27
C LEU A 62 10.29 -12.41 13.19
N ASN A 63 9.89 -13.58 13.68
CA ASN A 63 10.47 -14.86 13.33
C ASN A 63 9.30 -15.77 12.97
N ALA A 64 9.16 -16.12 11.70
CA ALA A 64 7.95 -16.78 11.21
C ALA A 64 8.23 -17.67 10.01
N ARG A 65 7.32 -18.60 9.74
CA ARG A 65 7.28 -19.36 8.48
C ARG A 65 6.29 -18.71 7.53
N LEU A 66 6.68 -18.47 6.28
CA LEU A 66 5.74 -18.10 5.23
C LEU A 66 4.96 -19.35 4.80
N GLN A 67 3.64 -19.24 4.69
CA GLN A 67 2.78 -20.32 4.23
C GLN A 67 1.82 -19.84 3.16
N TRP A 68 1.72 -20.62 2.08
CA TRP A 68 0.61 -20.55 1.15
C TRP A 68 -0.54 -21.46 1.60
N VAL A 69 -1.74 -20.89 1.68
CA VAL A 69 -2.97 -21.60 2.07
C VAL A 69 -3.78 -21.82 0.81
N GLU A 70 -3.71 -23.03 0.23
CA GLU A 70 -4.23 -23.35 -1.11
C GLU A 70 -5.74 -23.12 -1.26
N ASP A 71 -6.56 -23.51 -0.27
CA ASP A 71 -8.01 -23.34 -0.30
C ASP A 71 -8.46 -21.87 -0.18
N GLN A 72 -7.55 -21.02 0.28
CA GLN A 72 -7.75 -19.59 0.49
C GLN A 72 -6.99 -18.73 -0.52
N SER A 73 -6.15 -19.31 -1.38
CA SER A 73 -5.26 -18.53 -2.24
C SER A 73 -4.55 -17.38 -1.48
N CYS A 74 -4.03 -17.67 -0.29
CA CYS A 74 -3.53 -16.66 0.64
C CYS A 74 -2.10 -16.94 1.10
N LEU A 75 -1.25 -15.90 1.09
CA LEU A 75 0.03 -15.94 1.79
C LEU A 75 -0.14 -15.41 3.22
N ILE A 76 0.33 -16.18 4.19
CA ILE A 76 0.33 -15.83 5.61
C ILE A 76 1.70 -16.06 6.23
N VAL A 77 1.96 -15.41 7.36
CA VAL A 77 3.07 -15.74 8.24
C VAL A 77 2.57 -16.46 9.49
N ILE A 78 3.26 -17.53 9.87
CA ILE A 78 3.03 -18.28 11.10
C ILE A 78 4.16 -17.96 12.07
N PRO A 79 3.92 -17.21 13.16
CA PRO A 79 4.94 -16.92 14.16
C PRO A 79 5.55 -18.18 14.76
N ALA A 80 6.87 -18.17 14.94
CA ALA A 80 7.57 -19.20 15.72
C ALA A 80 7.32 -19.05 17.24
N THR A 81 6.88 -17.88 17.68
CA THR A 81 6.58 -17.57 19.08
C THR A 81 5.12 -17.83 19.43
N SER A 82 4.85 -18.11 20.70
CA SER A 82 3.48 -18.31 21.21
C SER A 82 2.69 -17.00 21.36
N TRP A 83 3.26 -15.86 20.99
CA TRP A 83 2.53 -14.59 20.93
C TRP A 83 3.00 -13.75 19.73
N PRO A 84 2.06 -13.23 18.93
CA PRO A 84 0.64 -13.62 18.93
C PRO A 84 0.48 -15.08 18.48
N THR A 85 -0.53 -15.78 19.01
CA THR A 85 -0.85 -17.16 18.60
C THR A 85 -1.53 -17.23 17.23
N SER A 86 -1.91 -16.08 16.66
CA SER A 86 -2.57 -15.99 15.37
C SER A 86 -1.54 -15.89 14.23
N THR A 87 -1.90 -16.51 13.12
CA THR A 87 -1.29 -16.22 11.81
C THR A 87 -1.59 -14.78 11.41
N ALA A 88 -0.72 -14.16 10.61
CA ALA A 88 -1.00 -12.85 10.04
C ALA A 88 -0.87 -12.82 8.52
N ILE A 89 -1.62 -11.92 7.90
CA ILE A 89 -1.40 -11.50 6.52
C ILE A 89 -0.21 -10.54 6.51
N PRO A 90 0.88 -10.86 5.80
CA PRO A 90 2.02 -9.96 5.67
C PRO A 90 1.64 -8.76 4.80
N VAL A 91 2.00 -7.57 5.27
CA VAL A 91 1.94 -6.33 4.49
C VAL A 91 3.39 -5.96 4.18
N TRP A 92 3.77 -6.19 2.93
CA TRP A 92 5.14 -6.13 2.44
C TRP A 92 5.60 -4.70 2.20
N PRO A 93 6.91 -4.42 2.27
CA PRO A 93 7.45 -3.11 1.91
C PRO A 93 7.30 -2.83 0.41
N GLU A 94 7.20 -1.55 0.08
CA GLU A 94 7.22 -1.06 -1.29
C GLU A 94 8.36 -1.66 -2.11
N GLY A 95 8.07 -2.01 -3.37
CA GLY A 95 9.01 -2.69 -4.26
C GLY A 95 8.97 -4.22 -4.16
N THR A 96 8.23 -4.78 -3.19
CA THR A 96 7.96 -6.22 -3.16
C THR A 96 7.01 -6.60 -4.30
N VAL A 97 7.32 -7.68 -5.01
CA VAL A 97 6.49 -8.21 -6.09
C VAL A 97 6.04 -9.65 -5.81
N PRO A 98 4.80 -10.03 -6.17
CA PRO A 98 4.33 -11.41 -6.05
C PRO A 98 5.13 -12.34 -6.96
N LEU A 99 5.38 -13.55 -6.50
CA LEU A 99 6.19 -14.54 -7.20
C LEU A 99 5.48 -15.90 -7.21
N ARG A 100 5.48 -16.54 -8.39
CA ARG A 100 5.20 -17.96 -8.56
C ARG A 100 6.43 -18.64 -9.12
N ALA A 101 7.05 -19.49 -8.32
CA ALA A 101 8.27 -20.21 -8.69
C ALA A 101 7.96 -21.35 -9.68
N SER A 102 9.00 -21.83 -10.37
CA SER A 102 8.90 -22.91 -11.35
C SER A 102 8.49 -24.25 -10.75
N ASP A 103 8.73 -24.45 -9.45
CA ASP A 103 8.28 -25.61 -8.67
C ASP A 103 6.81 -25.48 -8.21
N GLY A 104 6.13 -24.40 -8.57
CA GLY A 104 4.73 -24.14 -8.25
C GLY A 104 4.49 -23.42 -6.92
N ARG A 105 5.54 -23.19 -6.11
CA ARG A 105 5.40 -22.45 -4.86
C ARG A 105 5.09 -20.98 -5.10
N ARG A 106 4.31 -20.39 -4.18
CA ARG A 106 3.96 -18.97 -4.18
C ARG A 106 4.84 -18.24 -3.18
N GLY A 107 5.05 -16.96 -3.39
CA GLY A 107 5.88 -16.16 -2.52
C GLY A 107 5.99 -14.74 -3.02
N VAL A 108 7.11 -14.11 -2.68
CA VAL A 108 7.43 -12.75 -3.10
C VAL A 108 8.91 -12.62 -3.45
N THR A 109 9.22 -11.64 -4.29
CA THR A 109 10.57 -11.09 -4.40
C THR A 109 10.58 -9.75 -3.67
N ILE A 110 11.39 -9.61 -2.64
CA ILE A 110 11.50 -8.38 -1.83
C ILE A 110 12.45 -7.37 -2.50
N PRO A 111 12.49 -6.09 -2.06
CA PRO A 111 13.23 -5.03 -2.76
C PRO A 111 14.74 -5.28 -2.91
N THR A 112 15.34 -6.11 -2.04
CA THR A 112 16.74 -6.54 -2.14
C THR A 112 17.00 -7.53 -3.29
N GLY A 113 15.94 -8.01 -3.95
CA GLY A 113 15.97 -9.06 -4.96
C GLY A 113 15.90 -10.48 -4.41
N GLU A 114 15.87 -10.64 -3.09
CA GLU A 114 15.72 -11.94 -2.44
C GLU A 114 14.30 -12.50 -2.66
N GLN A 115 14.22 -13.81 -2.89
CA GLN A 115 12.96 -14.53 -3.03
C GLN A 115 12.61 -15.25 -1.72
N ILE A 116 11.39 -15.05 -1.26
CA ILE A 116 10.82 -15.73 -0.08
C ILE A 116 9.63 -16.52 -0.56
N LEU A 117 9.71 -17.84 -0.49
CA LEU A 117 8.72 -18.76 -1.02
C LEU A 117 7.97 -19.46 0.11
N ASP A 118 6.83 -20.05 -0.24
CA ASP A 118 6.08 -20.94 0.62
C ASP A 118 7.00 -21.97 1.29
N GLY A 119 6.89 -22.02 2.61
CA GLY A 119 7.63 -22.87 3.50
C GLY A 119 8.95 -22.33 4.01
N ASP A 120 9.43 -21.20 3.46
CA ASP A 120 10.64 -20.55 3.95
C ASP A 120 10.41 -19.96 5.34
N THR A 121 11.47 -19.98 6.16
CA THR A 121 11.50 -19.24 7.43
C THR A 121 12.06 -17.85 7.17
N VAL A 122 11.47 -16.84 7.81
CA VAL A 122 11.88 -15.45 7.70
C VAL A 122 12.15 -14.86 9.07
N SER A 123 13.10 -13.93 9.10
CA SER A 123 13.31 -13.03 10.24
C SER A 123 13.29 -11.58 9.79
N GLY A 124 12.82 -10.68 10.66
CA GLY A 124 12.77 -9.26 10.37
C GLY A 124 12.19 -8.44 11.51
N GLY A 125 11.83 -7.20 11.21
CA GLY A 125 11.15 -6.30 12.12
C GLY A 125 9.83 -5.81 11.53
N GLY A 126 8.94 -5.31 12.37
CA GLY A 126 7.67 -4.74 11.90
C GLY A 126 6.68 -4.45 13.02
N SER A 127 5.41 -4.36 12.65
CA SER A 127 4.30 -4.04 13.56
C SER A 127 3.12 -5.00 13.40
N TRP A 128 2.63 -5.52 14.52
CA TRP A 128 1.40 -6.32 14.59
C TRP A 128 0.18 -5.40 14.60
N ILE A 129 -0.75 -5.62 13.68
CA ILE A 129 -2.07 -4.98 13.67
C ILE A 129 -3.10 -6.05 14.01
N GLN A 130 -3.51 -6.07 15.27
CA GLN A 130 -4.53 -6.97 15.79
C GLN A 130 -5.94 -6.48 15.40
N PRO A 131 -6.96 -7.36 15.40
CA PRO A 131 -8.34 -7.00 15.06
C PRO A 131 -8.95 -5.87 15.91
N ASP A 132 -8.48 -5.70 17.14
CA ASP A 132 -8.91 -4.64 18.07
C ASP A 132 -8.13 -3.33 17.93
N HIS A 133 -7.08 -3.31 17.10
CA HIS A 133 -6.27 -2.12 16.87
C HIS A 133 -7.00 -1.13 15.94
N PRO A 134 -7.04 0.19 16.22
CA PRO A 134 -7.78 1.16 15.39
C PRO A 134 -7.38 1.17 13.91
N ALA A 135 -6.09 0.98 13.61
CA ALA A 135 -5.58 0.92 12.24
C ALA A 135 -6.02 -0.34 11.47
N HIS A 136 -6.59 -1.36 12.14
CA HIS A 136 -7.06 -2.58 11.49
C HIS A 136 -8.08 -2.31 10.39
N ALA A 137 -8.99 -1.35 10.63
CA ALA A 137 -10.03 -0.94 9.70
C ALA A 137 -9.48 -0.33 8.39
N GLU A 138 -8.21 0.06 8.35
CA GLU A 138 -7.57 0.53 7.12
C GLU A 138 -7.27 -0.65 6.19
N PHE A 139 -7.01 -1.83 6.74
CA PHE A 139 -6.61 -3.01 5.99
C PHE A 139 -7.79 -3.78 5.43
N THR A 140 -7.67 -4.20 4.17
CA THR A 140 -8.59 -5.14 3.55
C THR A 140 -7.80 -6.39 3.17
N PRO A 141 -8.10 -7.56 3.76
CA PRO A 141 -7.49 -8.81 3.34
C PRO A 141 -7.68 -9.05 1.84
N PRO A 142 -6.71 -9.65 1.13
CA PRO A 142 -6.97 -10.24 -0.18
C PRO A 142 -8.18 -11.18 -0.10
N ALA A 143 -9.04 -11.17 -1.12
CA ALA A 143 -10.38 -11.79 -1.08
C ALA A 143 -10.40 -13.27 -0.62
N GLY A 144 -9.30 -13.98 -0.85
CA GLY A 144 -9.13 -15.37 -0.46
C GLY A 144 -8.69 -15.60 1.00
N CYS A 145 -8.04 -14.63 1.65
CA CYS A 145 -7.43 -14.73 2.99
C CYS A 145 -8.45 -14.76 4.16
N ARG A 146 -9.50 -15.57 4.05
CA ARG A 146 -10.58 -15.65 5.03
C ARG A 146 -10.11 -16.32 6.33
N GLY A 147 -10.46 -15.75 7.47
CA GLY A 147 -10.06 -16.30 8.77
C GLY A 147 -8.65 -15.89 9.24
N HIS A 148 -7.97 -15.04 8.47
CA HIS A 148 -6.76 -14.35 8.87
C HIS A 148 -7.08 -12.86 9.03
N ASP A 149 -7.34 -12.42 10.26
CA ASP A 149 -7.72 -11.05 10.58
C ASP A 149 -6.58 -10.24 11.20
N THR A 150 -5.43 -10.85 11.48
CA THR A 150 -4.26 -10.12 11.95
C THR A 150 -3.39 -9.72 10.75
N PHE A 151 -2.78 -8.53 10.79
CA PHE A 151 -1.78 -8.11 9.81
C PHE A 151 -0.42 -7.93 10.47
N PHE A 152 0.65 -8.17 9.71
CA PHE A 152 2.00 -7.82 10.11
C PHE A 152 2.62 -6.90 9.06
N ILE A 153 2.84 -5.63 9.45
CA ILE A 153 3.50 -4.64 8.59
C ILE A 153 4.99 -4.90 8.67
N ILE A 154 5.57 -5.38 7.58
CA ILE A 154 6.98 -5.75 7.49
C ILE A 154 7.81 -4.50 7.24
N ASP A 155 8.83 -4.28 8.06
CA ASP A 155 9.83 -3.25 7.81
C ASP A 155 10.77 -3.65 6.67
N SER A 156 11.13 -2.69 5.82
CA SER A 156 11.95 -2.92 4.63
C SER A 156 13.42 -3.19 4.92
N THR A 157 13.91 -2.85 6.11
CA THR A 157 15.35 -2.77 6.38
C THR A 157 15.96 -4.08 6.86
N ASP A 158 15.18 -4.96 7.50
CA ASP A 158 15.72 -6.11 8.23
C ASP A 158 15.12 -7.47 7.84
N LEU A 159 14.20 -7.50 6.87
CA LEU A 159 13.59 -8.75 6.41
C LEU A 159 14.59 -9.60 5.61
N ARG A 160 14.73 -10.86 6.00
CA ARG A 160 15.59 -11.86 5.35
C ARG A 160 15.04 -13.28 5.51
N ARG A 161 15.34 -14.15 4.55
CA ARG A 161 15.13 -15.59 4.69
C ARG A 161 16.18 -16.18 5.61
N MET A 162 15.79 -17.18 6.40
CA MET A 162 16.67 -17.95 7.30
C MET A 162 17.02 -19.31 6.71
#